data_AF-A0A6B3L6H2-F1
#
_entry.id   AF-A0A6B3L6H2-F1
#
_cell.length_a   1.000
_cell.length_b   1.000
_cell.length_c   1.000
_cell.angle_alpha   90.00
_cell.angle_beta   90.00
_cell.angle_gamma   90.00
#
_symmetry.space_group_name_H-M   'P 1'
#
loop_
_entity.id
_entity.type
_entity.pdbx_description
1 polymer ?
#
loop_
_entity_poly.entity_id
_entity_poly.type
_entity_poly.pdbx_seq_one_letter_code
_entity_poly.pdbx_strand_id
1 'polypeptide(L)'
;MPRFTAHSNPSLPKIGIDLGYSATAKSTGIAISSDSWVDTLSFGNCIETVASRLQSDGPHTLILEAVLSTYHTPDGNPAIRGPFEKGRGWYHGPGVTTFAAALRFLRELDRKLPPELQQIPLVEGFLSYKPVRTRHEDDARRMLDEFETAERFSPHPDSEPICQCIEGVPEILRYNPPHQK
;
A
#
# COMPACT_ATOMS: atom_id res chain seq x y z
N MET A 1 -6.91 12.09 -15.70
CA MET A 1 -5.52 12.12 -15.19
C MET A 1 -5.41 11.10 -14.07
N PRO A 2 -4.27 10.42 -13.89
CA PRO A 2 -4.08 9.49 -12.77
C PRO A 2 -4.24 10.23 -11.44
N ARG A 3 -4.97 9.62 -10.50
CA ARG A 3 -5.24 10.14 -9.15
C ARG A 3 -4.05 9.97 -8.22
N PHE A 4 -3.38 8.83 -8.34
CA PHE A 4 -2.26 8.43 -7.51
C PHE A 4 -0.96 8.57 -8.29
N THR A 5 0.15 8.75 -7.60
CA THR A 5 1.46 8.89 -8.25
C THR A 5 2.55 8.20 -7.45
N ALA A 6 3.52 7.61 -8.15
CA ALA A 6 4.75 7.07 -7.58
C ALA A 6 5.74 8.18 -7.16
N HIS A 7 5.47 9.44 -7.52
CA HIS A 7 6.29 10.57 -7.11
C HIS A 7 6.12 10.84 -5.62
N SER A 8 7.16 10.56 -4.83
CA SER A 8 7.19 10.84 -3.40
C SER A 8 7.12 12.33 -3.12
N ASN A 9 6.35 12.73 -2.10
CA ASN A 9 6.42 14.06 -1.52
C ASN A 9 6.71 13.96 -0.01
N PRO A 10 7.99 14.11 0.41
CA PRO A 10 8.39 13.88 1.80
C PRO A 10 7.80 14.90 2.78
N SER A 11 7.34 16.07 2.32
CA SER A 11 6.74 17.08 3.19
C SER A 11 5.29 16.80 3.55
N LEU A 12 4.63 15.84 2.90
CA LEU A 12 3.25 15.50 3.21
C LEU A 12 3.16 14.65 4.50
N PRO A 13 2.10 14.84 5.31
CA PRO A 13 1.72 13.86 6.30
C PRO A 13 1.41 12.51 5.63
N LYS A 14 1.47 11.44 6.41
CA LYS A 14 1.42 10.05 5.92
C LYS A 14 0.23 9.33 6.54
N ILE A 15 -0.39 8.46 5.76
CA ILE A 15 -1.40 7.50 6.22
C ILE A 15 -0.87 6.10 5.89
N GLY A 16 -0.62 5.30 6.93
CA GLY A 16 -0.22 3.89 6.80
C GLY A 16 -1.45 3.00 6.88
N ILE A 17 -1.58 2.05 5.95
CA ILE A 17 -2.78 1.21 5.82
C ILE A 17 -2.37 -0.25 5.62
N ASP A 18 -2.58 -1.09 6.63
CA ASP A 18 -2.42 -2.55 6.52
C ASP A 18 -3.68 -3.16 5.90
N LEU A 19 -3.62 -3.62 4.65
CA LEU A 19 -4.81 -3.83 3.84
C LEU A 19 -5.31 -5.28 3.87
N GLY A 20 -6.24 -5.59 4.78
CA GLY A 20 -6.97 -6.86 4.74
C GLY A 20 -8.19 -6.85 3.82
N TYR A 21 -8.64 -8.04 3.41
CA TYR A 21 -9.80 -8.25 2.53
C TYR A 21 -10.77 -9.28 3.09
N SER A 22 -11.51 -8.88 4.13
CA SER A 22 -12.52 -9.71 4.80
C SER A 22 -13.93 -9.17 4.59
N ALA A 23 -14.89 -10.07 4.38
CA ALA A 23 -16.31 -9.73 4.29
C ALA A 23 -16.97 -9.46 5.66
N THR A 24 -16.40 -10.00 6.75
CA THR A 24 -17.04 -10.01 8.07
C THR A 24 -16.17 -9.44 9.19
N ALA A 25 -14.84 -9.50 9.04
CA ALA A 25 -13.91 -9.03 10.06
C ALA A 25 -13.39 -7.63 9.72
N LYS A 26 -13.15 -6.85 10.78
CA LYS A 26 -12.28 -5.67 10.68
C LYS A 26 -10.86 -6.18 10.47
N SER A 27 -10.30 -5.91 9.30
CA SER A 27 -9.01 -6.47 8.86
C SER A 27 -8.13 -5.43 8.19
N THR A 28 -8.53 -4.16 8.21
CA THR A 28 -7.77 -3.07 7.62
C THR A 28 -7.25 -2.16 8.72
N GLY A 29 -5.95 -2.25 9.02
CA GLY A 29 -5.30 -1.36 9.97
C GLY A 29 -5.08 0.00 9.33
N ILE A 30 -5.21 1.07 10.10
CA ILE A 30 -4.94 2.43 9.64
C ILE A 30 -4.23 3.23 10.72
N ALA A 31 -3.24 4.02 10.33
CA ALA A 31 -2.53 4.95 11.19
C ALA A 31 -2.33 6.29 10.46
N ILE A 32 -2.39 7.40 11.19
CA ILE A 32 -2.18 8.75 10.65
C ILE A 32 -1.03 9.42 11.40
N SER A 33 -0.12 10.07 10.66
CA SER A 33 1.08 10.68 11.25
C SER A 33 0.81 12.04 11.91
N SER A 34 -0.24 12.76 11.51
CA SER A 34 -0.53 14.13 11.97
C SER A 34 -1.16 14.17 13.37
N ASP A 35 -1.89 13.14 13.79
CA ASP A 35 -2.62 13.11 15.06
C ASP A 35 -2.42 11.82 15.88
N SER A 36 -1.46 10.98 15.49
CA SER A 36 -1.15 9.69 16.14
C SER A 36 -2.38 8.77 16.30
N TRP A 37 -3.44 8.97 15.51
CA TRP A 37 -4.59 8.10 15.52
C TRP A 37 -4.25 6.74 14.87
N VAL A 38 -4.78 5.66 15.44
CA VAL A 38 -4.65 4.30 14.93
C VAL A 38 -5.93 3.51 15.22
N ASP A 39 -6.37 2.70 14.27
CA ASP A 39 -7.54 1.82 14.43
C ASP A 39 -7.46 0.63 13.47
N THR A 40 -8.34 -0.35 13.68
CA THR A 40 -8.60 -1.45 12.76
C THR A 40 -10.06 -1.38 12.30
N LEU A 41 -10.26 -1.25 10.99
CA LEU A 41 -11.54 -1.00 10.35
C LEU A 41 -11.96 -2.16 9.43
N SER A 42 -13.24 -2.17 9.05
CA SER A 42 -13.67 -2.93 7.87
C SER A 42 -13.14 -2.25 6.60
N PHE A 43 -13.00 -3.03 5.53
CA PHE A 43 -12.46 -2.56 4.26
C PHE A 43 -13.18 -1.30 3.73
N GLY A 44 -14.51 -1.32 3.72
CA GLY A 44 -15.32 -0.17 3.30
C GLY A 44 -15.15 1.05 4.20
N ASN A 45 -15.15 0.87 5.52
CA ASN A 45 -14.97 1.98 6.46
C ASN A 45 -13.58 2.61 6.32
N CYS A 46 -12.54 1.83 6.06
CA CYS A 46 -11.21 2.38 5.82
C CYS A 46 -11.19 3.31 4.59
N ILE A 47 -11.86 2.94 3.50
CA ILE A 47 -12.00 3.81 2.32
C ILE A 47 -12.68 5.13 2.69
N GLU A 48 -13.80 5.08 3.44
CA GLU A 48 -14.50 6.30 3.87
C GLU A 48 -13.62 7.17 4.78
N THR A 49 -12.90 6.56 5.72
CA THR A 49 -12.00 7.27 6.63
C THR A 49 -10.88 7.96 5.87
N VAL A 50 -10.22 7.27 4.93
CA VAL A 50 -9.15 7.85 4.12
C VAL A 50 -9.68 8.96 3.21
N ALA A 51 -10.83 8.76 2.57
CA ALA A 51 -11.46 9.78 1.74
C ALA A 51 -11.80 11.03 2.56
N SER A 52 -12.36 10.86 3.76
CA SER A 52 -12.69 11.96 4.67
C SER A 52 -11.44 12.73 5.08
N ARG A 53 -10.36 12.03 5.47
CA ARG A 53 -9.09 12.64 5.88
C ARG A 53 -8.42 13.43 4.76
N LEU A 54 -8.39 12.88 3.54
CA LEU A 54 -7.84 13.58 2.38
C LEU A 54 -8.63 14.86 2.04
N GLN A 55 -9.94 14.88 2.32
CA GLN A 55 -10.79 16.05 2.10
C GLN A 55 -10.69 17.08 3.23
N SER A 56 -10.62 16.65 4.49
CA SER A 56 -10.61 17.56 5.65
C SER A 56 -9.23 18.11 5.96
N ASP A 57 -8.21 17.25 5.89
CA ASP A 57 -6.86 17.53 6.40
C ASP A 57 -5.89 17.85 5.25
N GLY A 58 -6.34 17.66 4.00
CA GLY A 58 -5.58 17.94 2.79
C GLY A 58 -4.73 16.76 2.29
N PRO A 59 -3.76 17.03 1.39
CA PRO A 59 -2.96 15.98 0.76
C PRO A 59 -2.12 15.17 1.75
N HIS A 60 -2.13 13.85 1.59
CA HIS A 60 -1.31 12.91 2.35
C HIS A 60 -0.57 11.97 1.39
N THR A 61 0.58 11.44 1.83
CA THR A 61 1.17 10.25 1.21
C THR A 61 0.46 9.01 1.77
N LEU A 62 0.03 8.09 0.90
CA LEU A 62 -0.53 6.81 1.29
C LEU A 62 0.54 5.72 1.22
N ILE A 63 0.67 4.95 2.30
CA ILE A 63 1.52 3.76 2.36
C ILE A 63 0.59 2.55 2.53
N LEU A 64 0.48 1.73 1.49
CA LEU A 64 -0.43 0.57 1.50
C LEU A 64 0.36 -0.72 1.66
N GLU A 65 0.05 -1.52 2.69
CA GLU A 65 0.47 -2.93 2.78
C GLU A 65 -0.35 -3.75 1.78
N ALA A 66 0.05 -3.67 0.50
CA ALA A 66 -0.56 -4.41 -0.59
C ALA A 66 0.31 -4.35 -1.84
N VAL A 67 0.07 -5.26 -2.78
CA VAL A 67 0.69 -5.22 -4.10
C VAL A 67 0.19 -4.00 -4.89
N LEU A 68 1.10 -3.10 -5.28
CA LEU A 68 0.79 -1.90 -6.09
C LEU A 68 1.39 -1.93 -7.49
N SER A 69 2.17 -2.96 -7.80
CA SER A 69 2.72 -3.22 -9.13
C SER A 69 2.76 -4.71 -9.44
N THR A 70 2.74 -5.05 -10.72
CA THR A 70 2.91 -6.44 -11.18
C THR A 70 4.09 -6.51 -12.16
N TYR A 71 4.65 -7.70 -12.32
CA TYR A 71 5.66 -7.97 -13.34
C TYR A 71 5.33 -9.29 -14.02
N HIS A 72 5.37 -9.27 -15.34
CA HIS A 72 5.21 -10.45 -16.19
C HIS A 72 6.45 -10.60 -17.07
N THR A 73 6.92 -11.83 -17.21
CA THR A 73 8.01 -12.17 -18.13
C THR A 73 7.60 -11.90 -19.58
N PRO A 74 8.55 -11.88 -20.55
CA PRO A 74 8.24 -11.66 -21.96
C PRO A 74 7.23 -12.65 -22.58
N ASP A 75 7.09 -13.85 -22.01
CA ASP A 75 6.08 -14.86 -22.38
C ASP A 75 4.73 -14.68 -21.65
N GLY A 76 4.57 -13.61 -20.86
CA GLY A 76 3.32 -13.21 -20.21
C GLY A 76 3.06 -13.87 -18.86
N ASN A 77 4.02 -14.60 -18.29
CA ASN A 77 3.86 -15.29 -17.01
C ASN A 77 4.19 -14.39 -15.82
N PRO A 78 3.47 -14.47 -14.70
CA PRO A 78 3.76 -13.65 -13.53
C PRO A 78 5.12 -14.03 -12.94
N ALA A 79 5.90 -13.01 -12.56
CA ALA A 79 7.24 -13.19 -12.02
C ALA A 79 7.56 -12.27 -10.84
N ILE A 80 8.66 -12.60 -10.16
CA ILE A 80 9.17 -11.84 -9.01
C ILE A 80 9.59 -10.44 -9.47
N ARG A 81 9.13 -9.42 -8.74
CA ARG A 81 9.40 -8.01 -9.02
C ARG A 81 10.76 -7.55 -8.52
N GLY A 82 11.40 -8.28 -7.62
CA GLY A 82 12.71 -7.93 -7.10
C GLY A 82 13.14 -8.76 -5.91
N PRO A 83 14.35 -8.51 -5.38
CA PRO A 83 14.96 -9.31 -4.31
C PRO A 83 14.21 -9.23 -2.96
N PHE A 84 13.23 -8.32 -2.84
CA PHE A 84 12.37 -8.23 -1.68
C PHE A 84 11.35 -9.37 -1.60
N GLU A 85 10.99 -9.99 -2.72
CA GLU A 85 10.12 -11.18 -2.77
C GLU A 85 10.99 -12.45 -2.76
N LYS A 86 10.82 -13.30 -1.74
CA LYS A 86 11.51 -14.60 -1.62
C LYS A 86 10.52 -15.75 -1.72
N GLY A 87 10.51 -16.42 -2.88
CA GLY A 87 9.74 -17.65 -3.14
C GLY A 87 8.21 -17.50 -3.21
N ARG A 88 7.65 -16.41 -2.70
CA ARG A 88 6.24 -16.03 -2.82
C ARG A 88 6.17 -14.58 -3.30
N GLY A 89 5.93 -14.39 -4.60
CA GLY A 89 5.73 -13.08 -5.20
C GLY A 89 4.27 -12.63 -5.11
N TRP A 90 3.99 -11.48 -5.70
CA TRP A 90 2.65 -10.89 -5.80
C TRP A 90 1.56 -11.85 -6.35
N TYR A 91 1.96 -12.82 -7.17
CA TYR A 91 1.06 -13.81 -7.81
C TYR A 91 0.76 -15.05 -6.95
N HIS A 92 1.30 -15.13 -5.73
CA HIS A 92 1.03 -16.23 -4.81
C HIS A 92 -0.15 -15.88 -3.89
N GLY A 93 -1.05 -16.83 -3.58
CA GLY A 93 -2.32 -16.67 -2.83
C GLY A 93 -2.51 -15.36 -2.04
N PRO A 94 -1.78 -15.11 -0.93
CA PRO A 94 -1.91 -13.87 -0.17
C PRO A 94 -1.62 -12.58 -0.96
N GLY A 95 -0.61 -12.59 -1.85
CA GLY A 95 -0.29 -11.47 -2.74
C GLY A 95 -1.41 -11.19 -3.75
N VAL A 96 -2.07 -12.22 -4.28
CA VAL A 96 -3.23 -12.04 -5.19
C VAL A 96 -4.40 -11.43 -4.43
N THR A 97 -4.59 -11.82 -3.17
CA THR A 97 -5.63 -11.25 -2.30
C THR A 97 -5.38 -9.76 -2.04
N THR A 98 -4.15 -9.38 -1.65
CA THR A 98 -3.82 -7.97 -1.41
C THR A 98 -3.79 -7.14 -2.69
N PHE A 99 -3.40 -7.73 -3.82
CA PHE A 99 -3.57 -7.13 -5.16
C PHE A 99 -5.03 -6.78 -5.44
N ALA A 100 -5.95 -7.74 -5.29
CA ALA A 100 -7.38 -7.51 -5.53
C ALA A 100 -7.97 -6.46 -4.58
N ALA A 101 -7.53 -6.49 -3.32
CA ALA A 101 -7.93 -5.53 -2.31
C ALA A 101 -7.43 -4.11 -2.64
N ALA A 102 -6.16 -3.94 -3.01
CA ALA A 102 -5.61 -2.64 -3.41
C ALA A 102 -6.30 -2.09 -4.66
N LEU A 103 -6.55 -2.94 -5.67
CA LEU A 103 -7.25 -2.55 -6.88
C LEU A 103 -8.66 -2.01 -6.56
N ARG A 104 -9.39 -2.70 -5.68
CA ARG A 104 -10.72 -2.23 -5.24
C ARG A 104 -10.60 -0.96 -4.40
N PHE A 105 -9.65 -0.90 -3.47
CA PHE A 105 -9.47 0.22 -2.55
C PHE A 105 -9.19 1.52 -3.32
N LEU A 106 -8.21 1.51 -4.21
CA LEU A 106 -7.82 2.69 -4.98
C LEU A 106 -8.92 3.16 -5.93
N ARG A 107 -9.64 2.24 -6.58
CA ARG A 107 -10.76 2.58 -7.47
C ARG A 107 -11.91 3.24 -6.72
N GLU A 108 -12.29 2.68 -5.57
CA GLU A 108 -13.40 3.25 -4.78
C GLU A 108 -12.99 4.55 -4.09
N LEU A 109 -11.73 4.67 -3.67
CA LEU A 109 -11.19 5.92 -3.13
C LEU A 109 -11.21 7.02 -4.19
N ASP A 110 -10.69 6.76 -5.40
CA ASP A 110 -10.70 7.75 -6.49
C ASP A 110 -12.11 8.25 -6.81
N ARG A 111 -13.11 7.36 -6.84
CA ARG A 111 -14.52 7.73 -7.09
C ARG A 111 -15.12 8.66 -6.03
N LYS A 112 -14.56 8.67 -4.81
CA LYS A 112 -15.06 9.46 -3.68
C LYS A 112 -14.38 10.81 -3.57
N LEU A 113 -13.22 10.97 -4.19
CA LEU A 113 -12.41 12.18 -4.06
C LEU A 113 -12.82 13.23 -5.10
N PRO A 114 -12.81 14.51 -4.72
CA PRO A 114 -13.13 15.59 -5.65
C PRO A 114 -12.07 15.70 -6.76
N PRO A 115 -12.45 16.09 -8.00
CA PRO A 115 -11.52 16.24 -9.12
C PRO A 115 -10.35 17.22 -8.84
N GLU A 116 -10.61 18.26 -8.06
CA GLU A 116 -9.66 19.33 -7.72
C GLU A 116 -8.59 18.93 -6.70
N LEU A 117 -8.72 17.77 -6.04
CA LEU A 117 -7.69 17.28 -5.14
C LEU A 117 -6.39 17.02 -5.92
N GLN A 118 -5.27 17.44 -5.35
CA GLN A 118 -3.95 17.14 -5.89
C GLN A 118 -3.72 15.62 -6.03
N GLN A 119 -2.77 15.23 -6.88
CA GLN A 119 -2.35 13.84 -6.97
C GLN A 119 -1.83 13.34 -5.62
N ILE A 120 -2.13 12.08 -5.31
CA ILE A 120 -1.83 11.46 -4.02
C ILE A 120 -0.60 10.58 -4.19
N PRO A 121 0.53 10.90 -3.52
CA PRO A 121 1.70 10.03 -3.50
C PRO A 121 1.37 8.67 -2.88
N LEU A 122 1.84 7.61 -3.53
CA LEU A 122 1.53 6.24 -3.18
C LEU A 122 2.81 5.41 -3.05
N VAL A 123 2.89 4.63 -1.97
CA VAL A 123 4.04 3.78 -1.64
C VAL A 123 3.54 2.38 -1.24
N GLU A 124 4.25 1.34 -1.70
CA GLU A 124 3.99 -0.05 -1.30
C GLU A 124 4.72 -0.36 0.01
N GLY A 125 3.97 -0.70 1.06
CA GLY A 125 4.51 -1.24 2.29
C GLY A 125 4.64 -2.76 2.20
N PHE A 126 5.83 -3.30 2.43
CA PHE A 126 6.11 -4.73 2.37
C PHE A 126 6.42 -5.28 3.76
N LEU A 127 5.41 -5.84 4.41
CA LEU A 127 5.46 -6.36 5.78
C LEU A 127 5.43 -7.90 5.85
N SER A 128 5.86 -8.58 4.79
CA SER A 128 5.98 -10.05 4.77
C SER A 128 7.09 -10.58 5.70
N TYR A 129 7.11 -11.91 5.93
CA TYR A 129 8.14 -12.62 6.71
C TYR A 129 8.22 -12.28 8.21
N LYS A 130 7.09 -11.90 8.82
CA LYS A 130 7.03 -11.71 10.27
C LYS A 130 7.18 -13.04 11.01
N PRO A 131 7.98 -13.10 12.09
CA PRO A 131 8.11 -14.31 12.91
C PRO A 131 6.83 -14.62 13.70
N VAL A 132 6.05 -13.59 14.01
CA VAL A 132 4.81 -13.67 14.78
C VAL A 132 3.73 -12.87 14.06
N ARG A 133 2.49 -13.35 14.11
CA ARG A 133 1.33 -12.59 13.62
C ARG A 133 1.13 -11.35 14.49
N THR A 134 1.14 -10.18 13.86
CA THR A 134 0.86 -8.87 14.46
C THR A 134 -0.61 -8.50 14.26
N ARG A 135 -1.06 -7.45 14.97
CA ARG A 135 -2.36 -6.84 14.74
C ARG A 135 -2.27 -5.83 13.59
N HIS A 136 -3.38 -5.62 12.89
CA HIS A 136 -3.42 -4.76 11.73
C HIS A 136 -3.07 -3.30 12.07
N GLU A 137 -3.54 -2.81 13.21
CA GLU A 137 -3.22 -1.47 13.71
C GLU A 137 -1.71 -1.29 14.00
N ASP A 138 -1.04 -2.32 14.49
CA ASP A 138 0.39 -2.27 14.82
C ASP A 138 1.21 -2.18 13.54
N ASP A 139 0.79 -2.91 12.50
CA ASP A 139 1.42 -2.89 11.18
C ASP A 139 1.26 -1.54 10.48
N ALA A 140 0.05 -0.97 10.53
CA ALA A 140 -0.22 0.36 10.00
C ALA A 140 0.63 1.44 10.70
N ARG A 141 0.72 1.40 12.04
CA ARG A 141 1.56 2.31 12.83
C ARG A 141 3.03 2.17 12.45
N ARG A 142 3.51 0.93 12.37
CA ARG A 142 4.91 0.64 12.06
C ARG A 142 5.35 1.20 10.71
N MET A 143 4.48 1.18 9.70
CA MET A 143 4.80 1.78 8.40
C MET A 143 5.11 3.28 8.48
N LEU A 144 4.51 3.98 9.44
CA LEU A 144 4.80 5.39 9.72
C LEU A 144 6.10 5.56 10.51
N ASP A 145 6.23 4.82 11.60
CA ASP A 145 7.34 4.96 12.54
C ASP A 145 8.69 4.60 11.89
N GLU A 146 8.70 3.63 10.99
CA GLU A 146 9.89 3.13 10.29
C GLU A 146 10.01 3.68 8.86
N PHE A 147 9.16 4.61 8.41
CA PHE A 147 9.14 5.05 7.00
C PHE A 147 10.50 5.54 6.47
N GLU A 148 11.22 6.32 7.29
CA GLU A 148 12.50 6.91 6.90
C GLU A 148 13.66 5.90 6.93
N THR A 149 13.53 4.84 7.74
CA THR A 149 14.58 3.82 7.95
C THR A 149 14.31 2.51 7.21
N ALA A 150 13.11 2.34 6.66
CA ALA A 150 12.73 1.17 5.86
C ALA A 150 13.62 1.02 4.63
N GLU A 151 13.91 -0.23 4.28
CA GLU A 151 14.73 -0.55 3.12
C GLU A 151 13.92 -0.34 1.83
N ARG A 152 14.48 0.41 0.88
CA ARG A 152 13.77 0.84 -0.33
C ARG A 152 14.16 -0.02 -1.53
N PHE A 153 13.16 -0.40 -2.31
CA PHE A 153 13.32 -1.16 -3.54
C PHE A 153 12.57 -0.48 -4.68
N SER A 154 13.25 -0.41 -5.83
CA SER A 154 12.54 -0.28 -7.10
C SER A 154 12.11 -1.67 -7.57
N PRO A 155 10.86 -1.84 -8.01
CA PRO A 155 10.46 -3.07 -8.68
C PRO A 155 11.20 -3.21 -10.03
N HIS A 156 11.03 -4.36 -10.67
CA HIS A 156 11.58 -4.66 -11.98
C HIS A 156 11.28 -3.51 -12.96
N PRO A 157 12.22 -3.10 -13.83
CA PRO A 157 11.99 -1.97 -14.75
C PRO A 157 10.76 -2.11 -15.64
N ASP A 158 10.42 -3.35 -16.01
CA ASP A 158 9.23 -3.68 -16.80
C ASP A 158 7.98 -3.96 -15.93
N SER A 159 8.00 -3.57 -14.66
CA SER A 159 6.81 -3.61 -13.82
C SER A 159 5.78 -2.58 -14.26
N GLU A 160 4.51 -2.92 -14.08
CA GLU A 160 3.37 -2.07 -14.39
C GLU A 160 2.56 -1.78 -13.12
N PRO A 161 1.98 -0.57 -12.97
CA PRO A 161 1.07 -0.30 -11.88
C PRO A 161 -0.19 -1.16 -11.97
N ILE A 162 -0.81 -1.48 -10.82
CA ILE A 162 -1.99 -2.35 -10.77
C ILE A 162 -3.26 -1.74 -11.40
N CYS A 163 -3.28 -0.43 -11.62
CA CYS A 163 -4.38 0.28 -12.29
C CYS A 163 -3.86 1.50 -13.06
N GLN A 164 -4.63 1.94 -14.06
CA GLN A 164 -4.42 3.21 -14.76
C GLN A 164 -4.62 4.46 -13.88
N CYS A 165 -5.12 4.26 -12.65
CA CYS A 165 -5.31 5.32 -11.67
C CYS A 165 -4.02 5.75 -10.98
N ILE A 166 -2.92 5.02 -11.19
CA ILE A 166 -1.58 5.31 -10.66
C ILE A 166 -0.68 5.76 -11.81
N GLU A 167 -0.02 6.90 -11.63
CA GLU A 167 1.08 7.36 -12.49
C GLU A 167 2.41 6.80 -11.99
N GLY A 168 3.12 6.09 -12.88
CA GLY A 168 4.38 5.42 -12.55
C GLY A 168 4.20 4.16 -11.70
N VAL A 169 5.31 3.55 -11.30
CA VAL A 169 5.34 2.34 -10.47
C VAL A 169 5.78 2.71 -9.06
N PRO A 170 4.94 2.54 -8.03
CA PRO A 170 5.29 2.88 -6.65
C PRO A 170 6.57 2.18 -6.18
N GLU A 171 7.38 2.90 -5.40
CA GLU A 171 8.49 2.29 -4.66
C GLU A 171 7.96 1.33 -3.60
N ILE A 172 8.80 0.37 -3.22
CA ILE A 172 8.50 -0.62 -2.19
C ILE A 172 9.39 -0.38 -0.98
N LEU A 173 8.76 -0.25 0.19
CA LEU A 173 9.43 -0.12 1.48
C LEU A 173 9.28 -1.42 2.24
N ARG A 174 10.40 -2.11 2.47
CA ARG A 174 10.45 -3.33 3.25
C ARG A 174 10.76 -3.02 4.70
N TYR A 175 9.89 -3.53 5.57
CA TYR A 175 10.02 -3.33 7.01
C TYR A 175 10.63 -4.55 7.72
N ASN A 176 10.48 -5.75 7.17
CA ASN A 176 11.07 -6.96 7.74
C ASN A 176 12.27 -7.44 6.93
N PRO A 177 13.47 -7.56 7.52
CA PRO A 177 14.54 -8.28 6.87
C PRO A 177 14.11 -9.75 6.73
N PRO A 178 14.35 -10.37 5.57
CA PRO A 178 14.02 -11.78 5.38
C PRO A 178 14.86 -12.63 6.32
N HIS A 179 14.29 -13.71 6.87
CA HIS A 179 15.06 -14.68 7.65
C HIS A 179 16.33 -15.08 6.91
N GLN A 180 17.49 -14.89 7.56
CA GLN A 180 18.72 -15.55 7.14
C GLN A 180 18.50 -17.05 7.38
N LYS A 181 18.48 -17.82 6.30
CA LYS A 181 18.55 -19.28 6.40
C LYS A 181 19.97 -19.69 6.75
#